data_AF-A0A7C2IEA9-F1
#
_entry.id   AF-A0A7C2IEA9-F1
#
_cell.length_a   1.000
_cell.length_b   1.000
_cell.length_c   1.000
_cell.angle_alpha   90.00
_cell.angle_beta   90.00
_cell.angle_gamma   90.00
#
_symmetry.space_group_name_H-M   'P 1'
#
loop_
_entity.id
_entity.type
_entity.pdbx_description
1 polymer ?
#
loop_
_entity_poly.entity_id
_entity_poly.type
_entity_poly.pdbx_seq_one_letter_code
_entity_poly.pdbx_strand_id
1 'polypeptide(L)'
;MAQARGLTPADKRFLATIIHQVWRHCQVFVTLAVERSPEEAYDALEELAEWATAQRSTLSPASRRPRALTPAGRCVGRELLDDVETFCHAIGEMVADLQVSGLDPDEVEEEALAIIEGFVGWTRLMAAQLGLARNLRPHTLWFDR
;
A
#
# COMPACT_ATOMS: atom_id res chain seq x y z
N MET A 1 4.38 5.64 20.82
CA MET A 1 5.42 4.95 20.01
C MET A 1 6.26 3.96 20.82
N ALA A 2 5.64 2.91 21.39
CA ALA A 2 6.33 1.90 22.22
C ALA A 2 6.34 0.47 21.62
N GLN A 3 5.65 0.23 20.49
CA GLN A 3 5.36 -1.13 20.00
C GLN A 3 6.49 -1.81 19.19
N ALA A 4 7.44 -1.06 18.63
CA ALA A 4 8.51 -1.65 17.81
C ALA A 4 9.47 -2.58 18.59
N ARG A 5 9.52 -2.48 19.92
CA ARG A 5 10.34 -3.34 20.79
C ARG A 5 9.82 -4.79 20.92
N GLY A 6 8.62 -5.10 20.43
CA GLY A 6 8.00 -6.42 20.53
C GLY A 6 7.95 -7.25 19.24
N LEU A 7 8.41 -6.71 18.10
CA LEU A 7 8.29 -7.39 16.81
C LEU A 7 9.44 -8.35 16.56
N THR A 8 9.10 -9.62 16.32
CA THR A 8 10.07 -10.65 15.94
C THR A 8 10.53 -10.48 14.49
N PRO A 9 11.63 -11.14 14.07
CA PRO A 9 12.03 -11.17 12.66
C PRO A 9 10.94 -11.72 11.73
N ALA A 10 10.12 -12.65 12.20
CA ALA A 10 9.00 -13.19 11.44
C ALA A 10 7.89 -12.13 11.23
N ASP A 11 7.55 -11.37 12.28
CA ASP A 11 6.59 -10.27 12.18
C ASP A 11 7.09 -9.20 11.20
N LYS A 12 8.37 -8.82 11.30
CA LYS A 12 8.97 -7.84 10.39
C LYS A 12 9.00 -8.31 8.94
N ARG A 13 9.22 -9.60 8.67
CA ARG A 13 9.14 -10.13 7.30
C ARG A 13 7.73 -10.03 6.75
N PHE A 14 6.73 -10.37 7.56
CA PHE A 14 5.33 -10.26 7.17
C PHE A 14 4.93 -8.81 6.88
N LEU A 15 5.26 -7.86 7.77
CA LEU A 15 4.98 -6.44 7.58
C LEU A 15 5.70 -5.90 6.33
N ALA A 16 6.95 -6.30 6.09
CA ALA A 16 7.67 -5.95 4.87
C ALA A 16 6.98 -6.49 3.60
N THR A 17 6.36 -7.68 3.65
CA THR A 17 5.58 -8.20 2.52
C THR A 17 4.39 -7.29 2.20
N ILE A 18 3.71 -6.74 3.21
CA ILE A 18 2.60 -5.79 2.97
C ILE A 18 3.12 -4.55 2.25
N ILE A 19 4.21 -3.97 2.73
CA ILE A 19 4.82 -2.79 2.11
C ILE A 19 5.26 -3.06 0.66
N HIS A 20 5.86 -4.22 0.39
CA HIS A 20 6.23 -4.61 -0.98
C HIS A 20 5.02 -4.73 -1.91
N GLN A 21 3.88 -5.21 -1.41
CA GLN A 21 2.66 -5.26 -2.22
C GLN A 21 2.13 -3.87 -2.52
N VAL A 22 2.15 -2.95 -1.55
CA VAL A 22 1.77 -1.55 -1.79
C VAL A 22 2.65 -0.96 -2.89
N TRP A 23 3.98 -1.03 -2.74
CA TRP A 23 4.90 -0.47 -3.73
C TRP A 23 4.73 -1.08 -5.11
N ARG A 24 4.48 -2.39 -5.19
CA ARG A 24 4.22 -3.07 -6.46
C ARG A 24 2.98 -2.51 -7.16
N HIS A 25 1.85 -2.40 -6.46
CA HIS A 25 0.61 -1.92 -7.08
C HIS A 25 0.67 -0.42 -7.37
N CYS A 26 1.35 0.39 -6.54
CA CYS A 26 1.64 1.78 -6.88
C CYS A 26 2.49 1.90 -8.15
N GLN A 27 3.49 1.03 -8.35
CA GLN A 27 4.26 1.02 -9.60
C GLN A 27 3.40 0.66 -10.81
N VAL A 28 2.51 -0.34 -10.66
CA VAL A 28 1.57 -0.72 -11.73
C VAL A 28 0.64 0.45 -12.04
N PHE A 29 0.07 1.10 -11.02
CA PHE A 29 -0.76 2.29 -11.18
C PHE A 29 -0.02 3.36 -11.98
N VAL A 30 1.19 3.75 -11.55
CA VAL A 30 1.98 4.80 -12.24
C VAL A 30 2.22 4.44 -13.70
N THR A 31 2.58 3.18 -13.98
CA THR A 31 2.78 2.72 -15.35
C THR A 31 1.50 2.81 -16.18
N LEU A 32 0.36 2.37 -15.65
CA LEU A 32 -0.93 2.41 -16.35
C LEU A 32 -1.47 3.84 -16.52
N ALA A 33 -1.27 4.70 -15.53
CA ALA A 33 -1.71 6.09 -15.56
C ALA A 33 -1.05 6.84 -16.73
N VAL A 34 0.27 6.66 -16.88
CA VAL A 34 1.06 7.28 -17.95
C VAL A 34 0.81 6.63 -19.32
N GLU A 35 0.58 5.32 -19.39
CA GLU A 35 0.39 4.61 -20.66
C GLU A 35 -1.03 4.73 -21.21
N ARG A 36 -2.02 4.97 -20.34
CA ARG A 36 -3.44 4.93 -20.68
C ARG A 36 -4.21 6.08 -20.06
N SER A 37 -4.58 5.94 -18.79
CA SER A 37 -5.29 6.96 -18.02
C SER A 37 -5.30 6.59 -16.53
N PRO A 38 -5.47 7.58 -15.62
CA PRO A 38 -5.70 7.31 -14.20
C PRO A 38 -6.94 6.46 -13.91
N GLU A 39 -7.95 6.48 -14.79
CA GLU A 39 -9.15 5.64 -14.69
C GLU A 39 -8.79 4.15 -14.78
N GLU A 40 -8.08 3.77 -15.85
CA GLU A 40 -7.67 2.38 -16.07
C GLU A 40 -6.60 1.93 -15.07
N ALA A 41 -5.84 2.87 -14.50
CA ALA A 41 -4.84 2.57 -13.49
C ALA A 41 -5.45 2.15 -12.14
N TYR A 42 -6.68 2.57 -11.84
CA TYR A 42 -7.33 2.34 -10.56
C TYR A 42 -7.52 0.86 -10.22
N ASP A 43 -7.72 -0.01 -11.22
CA ASP A 43 -7.84 -1.45 -11.04
C ASP A 43 -6.66 -2.03 -10.22
N ALA A 44 -5.46 -1.46 -10.36
CA ALA A 44 -4.29 -1.87 -9.58
C ALA A 44 -4.45 -1.59 -8.07
N LEU A 45 -5.14 -0.51 -7.69
CA LEU A 45 -5.41 -0.19 -6.28
C LEU A 45 -6.57 -1.01 -5.73
N GLU A 46 -7.56 -1.31 -6.56
CA GLU A 46 -8.66 -2.23 -6.20
C GLU A 46 -8.12 -3.63 -5.91
N GLU A 47 -7.27 -4.18 -6.77
CA GLU A 47 -6.57 -5.46 -6.54
C GLU A 47 -5.79 -5.46 -5.22
N LEU A 48 -5.13 -4.35 -4.88
CA LEU A 48 -4.41 -4.20 -3.62
C LEU A 48 -5.36 -4.20 -2.41
N ALA A 49 -6.51 -3.53 -2.51
CA ALA A 49 -7.52 -3.47 -1.46
C ALA A 49 -8.15 -4.85 -1.19
N GLU A 50 -8.49 -5.58 -2.24
CA GLU A 50 -8.98 -6.96 -2.15
C GLU A 50 -7.94 -7.87 -1.52
N TRP A 51 -6.68 -7.75 -1.95
CA TRP A 51 -5.57 -8.49 -1.37
C TRP A 51 -5.40 -8.17 0.12
N ALA A 52 -5.51 -6.90 0.51
CA ALA A 52 -5.37 -6.47 1.89
C ALA A 52 -6.48 -7.07 2.78
N THR A 53 -7.73 -7.02 2.30
CA THR A 53 -8.90 -7.64 2.93
C THR A 53 -8.69 -9.14 3.13
N ALA A 54 -8.23 -9.83 2.07
CA ALA A 54 -7.94 -11.26 2.13
C ALA A 54 -6.84 -11.57 3.15
N GLN A 55 -5.74 -10.81 3.18
CA GLN A 55 -4.68 -11.01 4.18
C GLN A 55 -5.18 -10.76 5.61
N ARG A 56 -6.02 -9.74 5.83
CA ARG A 56 -6.58 -9.40 7.14
C ARG A 56 -7.42 -10.56 7.69
N SER A 57 -8.17 -11.23 6.82
CA SER A 57 -8.93 -12.45 7.19
C SER A 57 -8.02 -13.58 7.71
N THR A 58 -6.80 -13.72 7.16
CA THR A 58 -5.83 -14.75 7.59
C THR A 58 -5.25 -14.49 8.97
N LEU A 59 -5.30 -13.24 9.45
CA LEU A 59 -4.84 -12.83 10.77
C LEU A 59 -5.91 -13.02 11.86
N SER A 60 -7.16 -13.32 11.47
CA SER A 60 -8.24 -13.61 12.39
C SER A 60 -7.94 -14.86 13.24
N PRO A 61 -8.30 -14.87 14.54
CA PRO A 61 -8.20 -16.07 15.38
C PRO A 61 -8.98 -17.27 14.83
N ALA A 62 -10.04 -17.02 14.05
CA ALA A 62 -10.87 -18.04 13.42
C ALA A 62 -10.29 -18.59 12.09
N SER A 63 -9.13 -18.10 11.66
CA SER A 63 -8.46 -18.58 10.44
C SER A 63 -8.09 -20.06 10.57
N ARG A 64 -8.42 -20.85 9.54
CA ARG A 64 -8.09 -22.29 9.47
C ARG A 64 -6.58 -22.57 9.48
N ARG A 65 -5.77 -21.57 9.11
CA ARG A 65 -4.29 -21.63 9.14
C ARG A 65 -3.75 -20.31 9.68
N PRO A 66 -3.73 -20.13 11.01
CA PRO A 66 -3.23 -18.89 11.60
C PRO A 66 -1.74 -18.75 11.29
N ARG A 67 -1.34 -17.57 10.80
CA ARG A 67 0.09 -17.26 10.62
C ARG A 67 0.80 -17.30 11.97
N ALA A 68 2.00 -17.87 11.98
CA ALA A 68 2.88 -17.90 13.16
C ALA A 68 3.48 -16.52 13.45
N LEU A 69 2.63 -15.59 13.87
CA LEU A 69 2.95 -14.21 14.22
C LEU A 69 2.67 -13.98 15.70
N THR A 70 3.43 -13.07 16.31
CA THR A 70 3.15 -12.66 17.69
C THR A 70 1.82 -11.90 17.77
N PRO A 71 1.20 -11.77 18.96
CA PRO A 71 0.03 -10.90 19.12
C PRO A 71 0.29 -9.47 18.66
N ALA A 72 1.48 -8.92 18.95
CA ALA A 72 1.90 -7.60 18.49
C ALA A 72 2.01 -7.54 16.96
N GLY A 73 2.66 -8.52 16.34
CA GLY A 73 2.76 -8.61 14.87
C GLY A 73 1.41 -8.74 14.18
N ARG A 74 0.45 -9.46 14.79
CA ARG A 74 -0.92 -9.54 14.29
C ARG A 74 -1.69 -8.23 14.43
N CYS A 75 -1.54 -7.51 15.54
CA CYS A 75 -2.19 -6.22 15.76
C CYS A 75 -1.72 -5.20 14.72
N VAL A 76 -0.40 -4.96 14.66
CA VAL A 76 0.22 -4.04 13.70
C VAL A 76 -0.08 -4.47 12.26
N GLY A 77 -0.03 -5.77 11.97
CA GLY A 77 -0.35 -6.28 10.65
C GLY A 77 -1.79 -6.04 10.23
N ARG A 78 -2.75 -6.16 11.16
CA ARG A 78 -4.16 -5.86 10.88
C ARG A 78 -4.38 -4.36 10.67
N GLU A 79 -3.82 -3.53 11.54
CA GLU A 79 -3.90 -2.06 11.42
C GLU A 79 -3.32 -1.60 10.08
N LEU A 80 -2.14 -2.09 9.71
CA LEU A 80 -1.54 -1.78 8.41
C LEU A 80 -2.41 -2.20 7.22
N LEU A 81 -2.99 -3.41 7.26
CA LEU A 81 -3.85 -3.87 6.17
C LEU A 81 -5.15 -3.04 6.08
N ASP A 82 -5.67 -2.59 7.22
CA ASP A 82 -6.83 -1.70 7.32
C ASP A 82 -6.52 -0.31 6.75
N ASP A 83 -5.35 0.24 7.09
CA ASP A 83 -4.87 1.50 6.54
C ASP A 83 -4.70 1.39 5.01
N VAL A 84 -4.10 0.31 4.50
CA VAL A 84 -3.93 0.08 3.05
C VAL A 84 -5.28 0.02 2.34
N GLU A 85 -6.23 -0.75 2.87
CA GLU A 85 -7.59 -0.82 2.33
C GLU A 85 -8.24 0.57 2.31
N THR A 86 -8.16 1.31 3.42
CA THR A 86 -8.71 2.67 3.55
C THR A 86 -8.08 3.63 2.54
N PHE A 87 -6.76 3.60 2.37
CA PHE A 87 -6.06 4.45 1.42
C PHE A 87 -6.42 4.12 -0.02
N CYS A 88 -6.50 2.84 -0.40
CA CYS A 88 -6.91 2.46 -1.76
C CYS A 88 -8.30 3.02 -2.12
N HIS A 89 -9.28 2.89 -1.21
CA HIS A 89 -10.61 3.44 -1.44
C HIS A 89 -10.60 4.97 -1.52
N ALA A 90 -9.91 5.64 -0.61
CA ALA A 90 -9.82 7.11 -0.62
C ALA A 90 -9.14 7.64 -1.89
N ILE A 91 -8.10 6.96 -2.38
CA ILE A 91 -7.44 7.33 -3.64
C ILE A 91 -8.39 7.11 -4.83
N GLY A 92 -9.18 6.04 -4.82
CA GLY A 92 -10.22 5.82 -5.82
C GLY A 92 -11.25 6.93 -5.88
N GLU A 93 -11.74 7.35 -4.72
CA GLU A 93 -12.66 8.49 -4.62
C GLU A 93 -12.02 9.78 -5.14
N MET A 94 -10.77 10.06 -4.75
CA MET A 94 -10.06 11.26 -5.24
C MET A 94 -9.84 11.23 -6.76
N VAL A 95 -9.48 10.08 -7.35
CA VAL A 95 -9.30 9.95 -8.80
C VAL A 95 -10.63 10.11 -9.54
N ALA A 96 -11.71 9.53 -9.02
CA ALA A 96 -13.05 9.71 -9.59
C ALA A 96 -13.49 11.18 -9.52
N ASP A 97 -13.20 11.87 -8.42
CA ASP A 97 -13.47 13.30 -8.25
C ASP A 97 -12.65 14.16 -9.22
N LEU A 98 -11.38 13.81 -9.47
CA LEU A 98 -10.54 14.49 -10.45
C LEU A 98 -11.11 14.34 -11.87
N GLN A 99 -11.65 13.18 -12.24
CA GLN A 99 -12.23 12.96 -13.57
C GLN A 99 -13.48 13.80 -13.85
N VAL A 100 -14.25 14.12 -12.81
CA VAL A 100 -15.42 14.99 -12.92
C VAL A 100 -15.10 16.46 -12.66
N SER A 101 -13.91 16.74 -12.13
CA SER A 101 -13.37 18.09 -12.05
C SER A 101 -13.06 18.56 -13.47
N GLY A 102 -13.36 19.82 -13.79
CA GLY A 102 -13.15 20.38 -15.14
C GLY A 102 -11.68 20.56 -15.53
N LEU A 103 -10.76 19.81 -14.91
CA LEU A 103 -9.35 19.76 -15.21
C LEU A 103 -9.13 19.14 -16.59
N ASP A 104 -8.01 19.50 -17.21
CA ASP A 104 -7.57 18.79 -18.41
C ASP A 104 -6.98 17.41 -18.05
N PRO A 105 -6.88 16.48 -19.02
CA PRO A 105 -6.39 15.13 -18.75
C PRO A 105 -4.96 15.08 -18.19
N ASP A 106 -4.11 16.03 -18.53
CA ASP A 106 -2.72 16.08 -18.09
C ASP A 106 -2.64 16.51 -16.61
N GLU A 107 -3.46 17.48 -16.20
CA GLU A 107 -3.65 17.90 -14.81
C GLU A 107 -4.21 16.76 -13.95
N VAL A 108 -5.16 15.97 -14.47
CA VAL A 108 -5.70 14.79 -13.77
C VAL A 108 -4.63 13.71 -13.56
N GLU A 109 -3.77 13.48 -14.56
CA GLU A 109 -2.64 12.57 -14.43
C GLU A 109 -1.65 13.05 -13.38
N GLU A 110 -1.25 14.32 -13.42
CA GLU A 110 -0.29 14.91 -12.48
C GLU A 110 -0.77 14.79 -11.02
N GLU A 111 -2.01 15.17 -10.76
CA GLU A 111 -2.62 15.08 -9.42
C GLU A 111 -2.73 13.63 -8.94
N ALA A 112 -3.13 12.70 -9.82
CA ALA A 112 -3.19 11.28 -9.49
C ALA A 112 -1.80 10.71 -9.13
N LEU A 113 -0.75 11.08 -9.88
CA LEU A 113 0.62 10.66 -9.61
C LEU A 113 1.15 11.26 -8.30
N ALA A 114 0.82 12.52 -7.98
CA ALA A 114 1.20 13.18 -6.74
C ALA A 114 0.55 12.49 -5.51
N ILE A 115 -0.72 12.09 -5.61
CA ILE A 115 -1.43 11.32 -4.57
C ILE A 115 -0.70 9.99 -4.30
N ILE A 116 -0.34 9.26 -5.37
CA ILE A 116 0.37 7.98 -5.26
C ILE A 116 1.76 8.15 -4.67
N GLU A 117 2.49 9.18 -5.07
CA GLU A 117 3.78 9.52 -4.46
C GLU A 117 3.63 9.74 -2.95
N GLY A 118 2.60 10.48 -2.53
CA GLY A 118 2.26 10.67 -1.11
C GLY A 118 2.04 9.36 -0.36
N PHE A 119 1.30 8.42 -0.96
CA PHE A 119 1.04 7.11 -0.36
C PHE A 119 2.32 6.25 -0.25
N VAL A 120 3.18 6.27 -1.27
CA VAL A 120 4.51 5.64 -1.22
C VAL A 120 5.39 6.30 -0.15
N GLY A 121 5.35 7.63 -0.03
CA GLY A 121 6.04 8.37 1.02
C GLY A 121 5.62 7.94 2.43
N TRP A 122 4.30 7.83 2.65
CA TRP A 122 3.74 7.34 3.92
C TRP A 122 4.22 5.92 4.26
N THR A 123 4.17 4.98 3.30
CA THR A 123 4.62 3.60 3.55
C THR A 123 6.11 3.52 3.87
N ARG A 124 6.95 4.37 3.26
CA ARG A 124 8.39 4.48 3.58
C ARG A 124 8.62 4.98 5.01
N LEU A 125 7.89 6.01 5.44
CA LEU A 125 7.97 6.53 6.81
C LEU A 125 7.59 5.47 7.84
N MET A 126 6.47 4.78 7.61
CA MET A 126 6.02 3.72 8.50
C MET A 126 6.98 2.53 8.51
N ALA A 127 7.52 2.13 7.36
CA ALA A 127 8.57 1.12 7.28
C ALA A 127 9.82 1.47 8.11
N ALA A 128 10.22 2.75 8.11
CA ALA A 128 11.31 3.24 8.94
C ALA A 128 10.97 3.14 10.43
N GLN A 129 9.76 3.58 10.83
CA GLN A 129 9.29 3.51 12.22
C GLN A 129 9.19 2.07 12.76
N LEU A 130 8.83 1.11 11.90
CA LEU A 130 8.76 -0.32 12.22
C LEU A 130 10.13 -1.03 12.17
N GLY A 131 11.19 -0.32 11.76
CA GLY A 131 12.53 -0.88 11.62
C GLY A 131 12.62 -1.97 10.57
N LEU A 132 11.89 -1.82 9.46
CA LEU A 132 11.82 -2.79 8.36
C LEU A 132 12.90 -2.59 7.30
N ALA A 133 13.76 -1.57 7.43
CA ALA A 133 14.74 -1.17 6.42
C ALA A 133 15.62 -2.32 5.89
N ARG A 134 15.96 -3.32 6.72
CA ARG A 134 16.76 -4.49 6.28
C ARG A 134 15.96 -5.52 5.47
N ASN A 135 14.63 -5.49 5.57
CA ASN A 135 13.71 -6.41 4.92
C ASN A 135 13.12 -5.82 3.64
N LEU A 136 13.25 -4.51 3.47
CA LEU A 136 12.85 -3.78 2.28
C LEU A 136 14.10 -3.61 1.42
N ARG A 137 14.15 -4.32 0.29
CA ARG A 137 15.12 -3.95 -0.75
C ARG A 137 14.59 -2.73 -1.49
N PRO A 138 15.46 -1.78 -1.89
CA PRO A 138 15.04 -0.74 -2.82
C PRO A 138 14.59 -1.42 -4.11
N HIS A 139 13.30 -1.34 -4.42
CA HIS A 139 12.89 -1.26 -5.80
C HIS A 139 12.88 0.22 -6.10
N THR A 140 13.79 0.65 -6.97
CA THR A 140 13.75 1.96 -7.59
C THR A 140 12.38 2.08 -8.25
N LEU A 141 11.45 2.71 -7.53
CA LEU A 141 10.26 3.28 -8.11
C LEU A 141 10.78 4.49 -8.87
N TRP A 142 10.86 4.31 -10.19
CA TRP A 142 11.11 5.27 -11.25
C TRP A 142 12.32 5.00 -12.14
N PHE A 143 11.97 4.98 -13.43
CA PHE A 143 12.85 4.96 -14.58
C PHE A 143 13.64 6.26 -14.63
N ASP A 144 14.96 6.16 -14.76
CA ASP A 144 15.75 7.20 -15.42
C ASP A 144 15.11 7.44 -16.80
N ARG A 145 14.64 8.66 -17.06
CA ARG A 145 14.46 9.20 -18.41
C ARG A 145 15.67 10.07 -18.71
#